data_AF-A0A497MK72-F1
#
_entry.id   AF-A0A497MK72-F1
#
_cell.length_a   1.000
_cell.length_b   1.000
_cell.length_c   1.000
_cell.angle_alpha   90.00
_cell.angle_beta   90.00
_cell.angle_gamma   90.00
#
_symmetry.space_group_name_H-M   'P 1'
#
loop_
_entity.id
_entity.type
_entity.pdbx_description
1 polymer ?
#
loop_
_entity_poly.entity_id
_entity_poly.type
_entity_poly.pdbx_seq_one_letter_code
_entity_poly.pdbx_strand_id
1 'polypeptide(L)'
;AVETLDEQEAERLRAEVEQKMQEILQILDEETLQLSEFLMEEKNLTVELCTLLRHILKKLHISFNIPPKNVPLREKMKKVVLNEECHLIVMYEKGEVDSMFLAEYPPEIVMAVLWDVIPELAKAITIYRKKISTRVNFFGKLRKQLKNIFKAMVASKGNARVEEGETLDAVKQALEEKPEQPEQ
;
A
#
# COMPACT_ATOMS: atom_id res chain seq x y z
N ALA A 1 69.16 -34.66 7.02
CA ALA A 1 69.41 -33.20 6.96
C ALA A 1 68.72 -32.57 5.75
N VAL A 2 68.81 -33.16 4.54
CA VAL A 2 68.12 -32.64 3.33
C VAL A 2 66.63 -33.01 3.30
N GLU A 3 66.23 -34.23 3.68
CA GLU A 3 64.80 -34.64 3.74
C GLU A 3 63.98 -33.86 4.78
N THR A 4 64.60 -33.44 5.87
CA THR A 4 63.96 -32.68 6.97
C THR A 4 63.68 -31.22 6.64
N LEU A 5 64.37 -30.65 5.62
CA LEU A 5 64.17 -29.27 5.18
C LEU A 5 62.93 -29.15 4.28
N ASP A 6 62.70 -30.15 3.42
CA ASP A 6 61.56 -30.21 2.49
C ASP A 6 60.23 -30.40 3.26
N GLU A 7 60.28 -31.16 4.36
CA GLU A 7 59.13 -31.41 5.24
C GLU A 7 58.73 -30.16 6.04
N GLN A 8 59.71 -29.38 6.54
CA GLN A 8 59.46 -28.10 7.22
C GLN A 8 58.89 -27.04 6.28
N GLU A 9 59.35 -26.99 5.03
CA GLU A 9 58.86 -26.05 4.04
C GLU A 9 57.42 -26.39 3.62
N ALA A 10 57.11 -27.67 3.44
CA ALA A 10 55.75 -28.15 3.20
C ALA A 10 54.80 -27.88 4.38
N GLU A 11 55.26 -28.03 5.62
CA GLU A 11 54.47 -27.75 6.82
C GLU A 11 54.18 -26.25 6.97
N ARG A 12 55.15 -25.39 6.65
CA ARG A 12 54.97 -23.94 6.62
C ARG A 12 53.97 -23.50 5.55
N LEU A 13 54.05 -24.08 4.34
CA LEU A 13 53.09 -23.82 3.27
C LEU A 13 51.67 -24.28 3.65
N ARG A 14 51.54 -25.43 4.32
CA ARG A 14 50.25 -25.90 4.84
C ARG A 14 49.67 -24.94 5.88
N ALA A 15 50.50 -24.49 6.83
CA ALA A 15 50.08 -23.53 7.84
C ALA A 15 49.64 -22.19 7.23
N GLU A 16 50.34 -21.71 6.18
CA GLU A 16 49.95 -20.49 5.47
C GLU A 16 48.63 -20.64 4.70
N VAL A 17 48.41 -21.80 4.08
CA VAL A 17 47.14 -22.13 3.41
C VAL A 17 46.01 -22.25 4.44
N GLU A 18 46.24 -22.90 5.57
CA GLU A 18 45.27 -23.02 6.65
C GLU A 18 44.89 -21.64 7.21
N GLN A 19 45.87 -20.77 7.43
CA GLN A 19 45.63 -19.41 7.89
C GLN A 19 44.79 -18.61 6.87
N LYS A 20 45.15 -18.64 5.59
CA LYS A 20 44.37 -17.98 4.53
C LYS A 20 42.95 -18.53 4.45
N MET A 21 42.78 -19.84 4.66
CA MET A 21 41.46 -20.46 4.67
C MET A 21 40.64 -20.01 5.88
N GLN A 22 41.24 -19.89 7.07
CA GLN A 22 40.59 -19.34 8.26
C GLN A 22 40.15 -17.89 8.06
N GLU A 23 41.00 -17.06 7.45
CA GLU A 23 40.66 -15.66 7.13
C GLU A 23 39.45 -15.57 6.17
N ILE A 24 39.42 -16.40 5.13
CA ILE A 24 38.29 -16.46 4.20
C ILE A 24 37.01 -16.94 4.89
N LEU A 25 37.10 -17.96 5.75
CA LEU A 25 35.95 -18.47 6.49
C LEU A 25 35.38 -17.42 7.44
N GLN A 26 36.24 -16.66 8.10
CA GLN A 26 35.80 -15.56 8.96
C GLN A 26 35.05 -14.49 8.17
N ILE A 27 35.58 -14.08 7.01
CA ILE A 27 34.88 -13.12 6.13
C ILE A 27 33.54 -13.67 5.69
N LEU A 28 33.48 -14.96 5.32
CA LEU A 28 32.23 -15.60 4.90
C LEU A 28 31.18 -15.60 6.01
N ASP A 29 31.58 -15.88 7.25
CA ASP A 29 30.68 -15.85 8.41
C ASP A 29 30.14 -14.44 8.66
N GLU A 30 31.00 -13.43 8.62
CA GLU A 30 30.62 -12.02 8.80
C GLU A 30 29.65 -11.54 7.69
N GLU A 31 29.97 -11.79 6.43
CA GLU A 31 29.14 -11.40 5.28
C GLU A 31 27.80 -12.17 5.27
N THR A 32 27.81 -13.46 5.64
CA THR A 32 26.57 -14.26 5.71
C THR A 32 25.65 -13.76 6.82
N LEU A 33 26.21 -13.38 7.97
CA LEU A 33 25.43 -12.80 9.07
C LEU A 33 24.78 -11.49 8.64
N GLN A 34 25.55 -10.56 8.07
CA GLN A 34 25.03 -9.28 7.56
C GLN A 34 23.96 -9.48 6.48
N LEU A 35 24.19 -10.40 5.54
CA LEU A 35 23.21 -10.71 4.50
C LEU A 35 21.90 -11.23 5.11
N SER A 36 21.98 -12.09 6.13
CA SER A 36 20.78 -12.63 6.79
C SER A 36 19.94 -11.53 7.46
N GLU A 37 20.60 -10.52 8.04
CA GLU A 37 19.95 -9.36 8.64
C GLU A 37 19.23 -8.53 7.57
N PHE A 38 19.90 -8.23 6.45
CA PHE A 38 19.30 -7.49 5.34
C PHE A 38 18.11 -8.23 4.71
N LEU A 39 18.21 -9.54 4.50
CA LEU A 39 17.12 -10.34 3.96
C LEU A 39 15.88 -10.33 4.88
N MET A 40 16.11 -10.36 6.20
CA MET A 40 15.03 -10.26 7.17
C MET A 40 14.38 -8.87 7.16
N GLU A 41 15.19 -7.81 7.13
CA GLU A 41 14.72 -6.43 7.08
C GLU A 41 13.95 -6.13 5.79
N GLU A 42 14.48 -6.53 4.63
CA GLU A 42 13.83 -6.37 3.33
C GLU A 42 12.45 -7.03 3.30
N LYS A 43 12.33 -8.25 3.83
CA LYS A 43 11.05 -8.96 3.93
C LYS A 43 10.06 -8.20 4.82
N ASN A 44 10.50 -7.73 5.98
CA ASN A 44 9.64 -7.00 6.92
C ASN A 44 9.13 -5.70 6.29
N LEU A 45 10.04 -4.92 5.67
CA LEU A 45 9.70 -3.69 4.97
C LEU A 45 8.75 -3.93 3.80
N THR A 46 8.94 -5.01 3.04
CA THR A 46 8.07 -5.39 1.93
C THR A 46 6.62 -5.63 2.39
N VAL A 47 6.45 -6.38 3.48
CA VAL A 47 5.12 -6.68 4.05
C VAL A 47 4.47 -5.41 4.60
N GLU A 48 5.22 -4.58 5.30
CA GLU A 48 4.73 -3.30 5.84
C GLU A 48 4.29 -2.36 4.71
N LEU A 49 5.14 -2.14 3.71
CA LEU A 49 4.84 -1.29 2.55
C LEU A 49 3.59 -1.74 1.81
N CYS A 50 3.47 -3.04 1.51
CA CYS A 50 2.31 -3.58 0.82
C CYS A 50 1.03 -3.46 1.66
N THR A 51 1.15 -3.58 3.00
CA THR A 51 0.03 -3.39 3.94
C THR A 51 -0.45 -1.94 3.95
N LEU A 52 0.49 -0.98 4.03
CA LEU A 52 0.18 0.45 3.96
C LEU A 52 -0.45 0.81 2.61
N LEU A 53 0.11 0.31 1.52
CA LEU A 53 -0.43 0.51 0.18
C LEU A 53 -1.86 -0.01 0.09
N ARG A 54 -2.13 -1.25 0.54
CA ARG A 54 -3.48 -1.83 0.59
C ARG A 54 -4.48 -0.90 1.28
N HIS A 55 -4.14 -0.33 2.44
CA HIS A 55 -5.03 0.61 3.13
C HIS A 55 -5.38 1.84 2.28
N ILE A 56 -4.40 2.38 1.55
CA ILE A 56 -4.60 3.51 0.64
C ILE A 56 -5.48 3.10 -0.54
N LEU A 57 -5.19 1.97 -1.19
CA LEU A 57 -5.93 1.49 -2.36
C LEU A 57 -7.39 1.22 -2.03
N LYS A 58 -7.66 0.50 -0.92
CA LYS A 58 -9.03 0.25 -0.44
C LYS A 58 -9.79 1.54 -0.16
N LYS A 59 -9.15 2.53 0.48
CA LYS A 59 -9.81 3.80 0.81
C LYS A 59 -10.22 4.59 -0.43
N LEU A 60 -9.47 4.44 -1.51
CA LEU A 60 -9.70 5.13 -2.78
C LEU A 60 -10.50 4.29 -3.78
N HIS A 61 -10.71 3.00 -3.54
CA HIS A 61 -11.32 2.03 -4.45
C HIS A 61 -10.65 2.04 -5.83
N ILE A 62 -9.32 1.94 -5.84
CA ILE A 62 -8.52 2.03 -7.06
C ILE A 62 -7.74 0.75 -7.34
N SER A 63 -7.49 0.52 -8.62
CA SER A 63 -6.65 -0.56 -9.13
C SER A 63 -5.78 -0.01 -10.26
N PHE A 64 -4.62 -0.60 -10.48
CA PHE A 64 -3.65 -0.15 -11.47
C PHE A 64 -3.38 -1.25 -12.49
N ASN A 65 -3.42 -0.89 -13.78
CA ASN A 65 -2.89 -1.77 -14.82
C ASN A 65 -1.39 -1.53 -14.90
N ILE A 66 -0.61 -2.60 -14.80
CA ILE A 66 0.85 -2.54 -14.87
C ILE A 66 1.26 -3.10 -16.24
N PRO A 67 2.15 -2.43 -16.99
CA PRO A 67 2.66 -2.97 -18.23
C PRO A 67 3.32 -4.33 -17.99
N PRO A 68 2.91 -5.41 -18.67
CA PRO A 68 3.49 -6.75 -18.44
C PRO A 68 5.01 -6.79 -18.58
N LYS A 69 5.56 -5.99 -19.51
CA LYS A 69 7.00 -5.84 -19.74
C LYS A 69 7.80 -5.27 -18.55
N ASN A 70 7.14 -4.60 -17.61
CA ASN A 70 7.78 -3.99 -16.45
C ASN A 70 7.86 -4.95 -15.26
N VAL A 71 7.15 -6.09 -15.31
CA VAL A 71 7.15 -7.07 -14.23
C VAL A 71 8.09 -8.23 -14.60
N PRO A 72 9.14 -8.51 -13.81
CA PRO A 72 10.15 -9.50 -14.16
C PRO A 72 9.70 -10.93 -13.82
N LEU A 73 8.57 -11.36 -14.38
CA LEU A 73 8.10 -12.75 -14.30
C LEU A 73 8.57 -13.55 -15.51
N ARG A 74 8.89 -14.84 -15.30
CA ARG A 74 9.47 -15.72 -16.33
C ARG A 74 8.50 -16.03 -17.49
N GLU A 75 7.21 -16.04 -17.21
CA GLU A 75 6.18 -16.41 -18.19
C GLU A 75 5.62 -15.20 -18.94
N LYS A 76 5.19 -15.43 -20.18
CA LYS A 76 4.58 -14.38 -20.99
C LYS A 76 3.20 -14.00 -20.46
N MET A 77 3.10 -12.75 -20.02
CA MET A 77 1.90 -12.18 -19.44
C MET A 77 1.15 -11.34 -20.47
N LYS A 78 -0.16 -11.58 -20.56
CA LYS A 78 -1.08 -10.77 -21.37
C LYS A 78 -1.47 -9.47 -20.67
N LYS A 79 -1.69 -9.52 -19.35
CA LYS A 79 -2.13 -8.37 -18.56
C LYS A 79 -1.78 -8.55 -17.09
N VAL A 80 -1.37 -7.45 -16.46
CA VAL A 80 -1.08 -7.39 -15.02
C VAL A 80 -1.89 -6.27 -14.39
N VAL A 81 -2.52 -6.56 -13.26
CA VAL A 81 -3.34 -5.61 -12.51
C VAL A 81 -3.03 -5.71 -11.03
N LEU A 82 -2.71 -4.58 -10.38
CA LEU A 82 -2.73 -4.49 -8.92
C LEU A 82 -4.12 -4.02 -8.48
N ASN A 83 -4.83 -4.84 -7.72
CA ASN A 83 -6.20 -4.52 -7.27
C ASN A 83 -6.21 -3.71 -5.95
N GLU A 84 -7.40 -3.37 -5.45
CA GLU A 84 -7.56 -2.61 -4.19
C GLU A 84 -7.14 -3.38 -2.93
N GLU A 85 -7.09 -4.72 -3.00
CA GLU A 85 -6.57 -5.60 -1.94
C GLU A 85 -5.04 -5.69 -1.95
N CYS A 86 -4.38 -4.98 -2.87
CA CYS A 86 -2.94 -5.08 -3.12
C CYS A 86 -2.52 -6.50 -3.55
N HIS A 87 -3.43 -7.21 -4.24
CA HIS A 87 -3.11 -8.45 -4.94
C HIS A 87 -2.68 -8.12 -6.36
N LEU A 88 -1.57 -8.74 -6.78
CA LEU A 88 -1.12 -8.71 -8.16
C LEU A 88 -1.83 -9.83 -8.92
N ILE A 89 -2.74 -9.43 -9.81
CA ILE A 89 -3.48 -10.30 -10.71
C ILE A 89 -2.71 -10.36 -12.02
N VAL A 90 -2.22 -11.55 -12.36
CA VAL A 90 -1.46 -11.81 -13.57
C VAL A 90 -2.29 -12.72 -14.47
N MET A 91 -2.58 -12.26 -15.69
CA MET A 91 -3.20 -13.07 -16.73
C MET A 91 -2.14 -13.45 -17.76
N TYR A 92 -1.91 -14.75 -17.94
CA TYR A 92 -0.94 -15.28 -18.88
C TYR A 92 -1.52 -15.44 -20.29
N GLU A 93 -0.65 -15.53 -21.30
CA GLU A 93 -1.08 -15.74 -22.69
C GLU A 93 -1.89 -17.03 -22.89
N LYS A 94 -1.62 -18.05 -22.08
CA LYS A 94 -2.32 -19.35 -22.09
C LYS A 94 -3.71 -19.32 -21.43
N GLY A 95 -4.11 -18.18 -20.87
CA GLY A 95 -5.42 -18.00 -20.21
C GLY A 95 -5.43 -18.33 -18.71
N GLU A 96 -4.31 -18.80 -18.16
CA GLU A 96 -4.12 -18.95 -16.71
C GLU A 96 -4.14 -17.59 -16.02
N VAL A 97 -4.70 -17.55 -14.81
CA VAL A 97 -4.83 -16.34 -14.01
C VAL A 97 -4.36 -16.62 -12.60
N ASP A 98 -3.30 -15.92 -12.20
CA ASP A 98 -2.81 -15.95 -10.83
C ASP A 98 -3.19 -14.65 -10.12
N SER A 99 -3.50 -14.77 -8.83
CA SER A 99 -3.79 -13.63 -7.97
C SER A 99 -3.20 -13.90 -6.60
N MET A 100 -2.18 -13.13 -6.23
CA MET A 100 -1.44 -13.31 -4.99
C MET A 100 -1.17 -11.95 -4.34
N PHE A 101 -1.08 -11.89 -3.01
CA PHE A 101 -0.76 -10.63 -2.33
C PHE A 101 0.63 -10.16 -2.76
N LEU A 102 0.80 -8.86 -3.01
CA LEU A 102 2.04 -8.35 -3.60
C LEU A 102 3.27 -8.71 -2.75
N ALA A 103 3.16 -8.67 -1.42
CA ALA A 103 4.28 -8.99 -0.52
C ALA A 103 4.70 -10.47 -0.53
N GLU A 104 3.92 -11.35 -1.14
CA GLU A 104 4.28 -12.77 -1.30
C GLU A 104 5.20 -12.99 -2.52
N TYR A 105 5.36 -11.98 -3.39
CA TYR A 105 6.33 -12.02 -4.48
C TYR A 105 7.74 -11.66 -3.99
N PRO A 106 8.79 -12.10 -4.70
CA PRO A 106 10.17 -11.64 -4.50
C PRO A 106 10.26 -10.10 -4.44
N PRO A 107 11.10 -9.54 -3.55
CA PRO A 107 11.23 -8.10 -3.36
C PRO A 107 11.49 -7.33 -4.65
N GLU A 108 12.23 -7.89 -5.60
CA GLU A 108 12.53 -7.27 -6.90
C GLU A 108 11.27 -7.09 -7.75
N ILE A 109 10.32 -8.02 -7.67
CA ILE A 109 9.01 -7.91 -8.35
C ILE A 109 8.16 -6.85 -7.66
N VAL A 110 8.12 -6.84 -6.32
CA VAL A 110 7.39 -5.83 -5.54
C VAL A 110 7.87 -4.44 -5.91
N MET A 111 9.17 -4.26 -5.88
CA MET A 111 9.90 -3.09 -6.34
C MET A 111 9.43 -2.65 -7.73
N ALA A 112 9.56 -3.50 -8.75
CA ALA A 112 9.18 -3.17 -10.12
C ALA A 112 7.73 -2.70 -10.25
N VAL A 113 6.81 -3.36 -9.54
CA VAL A 113 5.40 -2.97 -9.47
C VAL A 113 5.23 -1.58 -8.82
N LEU A 114 5.93 -1.31 -7.72
CA LEU A 114 5.84 -0.02 -7.03
C LEU A 114 6.37 1.13 -7.88
N TRP A 115 7.39 0.90 -8.71
CA TRP A 115 7.90 1.91 -9.66
C TRP A 115 6.83 2.42 -10.63
N ASP A 116 5.93 1.55 -11.07
CA ASP A 116 4.79 1.93 -11.91
C ASP A 116 3.61 2.50 -11.11
N VAL A 117 3.35 1.94 -9.91
CA VAL A 117 2.16 2.26 -9.12
C VAL A 117 2.27 3.61 -8.40
N ILE A 118 3.42 3.96 -7.82
CA ILE A 118 3.55 5.18 -7.00
C ILE A 118 3.26 6.47 -7.79
N PRO A 119 3.78 6.67 -9.03
CA PRO A 119 3.44 7.84 -9.83
C PRO A 119 1.95 7.91 -10.19
N GLU A 120 1.33 6.78 -10.52
CA GLU A 120 -0.10 6.71 -10.86
C GLU A 120 -0.99 6.95 -9.64
N LEU A 121 -0.56 6.49 -8.47
CA LEU A 121 -1.23 6.78 -7.19
C LEU A 121 -1.24 8.28 -6.88
N ALA A 122 -0.13 8.98 -7.08
CA ALA A 122 -0.06 10.43 -6.88
C ALA A 122 -1.06 11.19 -7.79
N LYS A 123 -1.17 10.75 -9.05
CA LYS A 123 -2.17 11.28 -10.00
C LYS A 123 -3.60 10.97 -9.54
N ALA A 124 -3.86 9.73 -9.12
CA ALA A 124 -5.17 9.29 -8.65
C ALA A 124 -5.63 10.08 -7.42
N ILE A 125 -4.76 10.31 -6.42
CA ILE A 125 -5.06 11.12 -5.23
C ILE A 125 -5.43 12.55 -5.63
N THR A 126 -4.69 13.14 -6.57
CA THR A 126 -4.96 14.50 -7.06
C THR A 126 -6.34 14.60 -7.72
N ILE A 127 -6.70 13.61 -8.55
CA ILE A 127 -8.03 13.54 -9.19
C ILE A 127 -9.11 13.34 -8.14
N TYR A 128 -8.89 12.45 -7.18
CA TYR A 128 -9.83 12.15 -6.12
C TYR A 128 -10.13 13.37 -5.25
N ARG A 129 -9.10 14.14 -4.87
CA ARG A 129 -9.24 15.41 -4.15
C ARG A 129 -10.10 16.41 -4.92
N LYS A 130 -9.89 16.56 -6.23
CA LYS A 130 -10.70 17.46 -7.08
C LYS A 130 -12.17 17.03 -7.08
N LYS A 131 -12.46 15.73 -7.23
CA LYS A 131 -13.83 15.20 -7.19
C LYS A 131 -14.52 15.47 -5.85
N ILE A 132 -13.81 15.27 -4.74
CA ILE A 132 -14.34 15.55 -3.39
C ILE A 132 -14.62 17.04 -3.22
N SER A 133 -13.69 17.91 -3.64
CA SER A 133 -13.86 19.36 -3.54
C SER A 133 -15.11 19.85 -4.28
N THR A 134 -15.40 19.33 -5.47
CA THR A 134 -16.63 19.64 -6.20
C THR A 134 -17.88 19.28 -5.40
N ARG A 135 -17.91 18.08 -4.79
CA ARG A 135 -19.06 17.64 -3.98
C ARG A 135 -19.23 18.47 -2.71
N VAL A 136 -18.14 18.76 -2.00
CA VAL A 136 -18.15 19.62 -0.81
C VAL A 136 -18.70 21.01 -1.13
N ASN A 137 -18.25 21.60 -2.24
CA ASN A 137 -18.73 22.91 -2.68
C ASN A 137 -20.23 22.87 -3.04
N PHE A 138 -20.68 21.82 -3.74
CA PHE A 138 -22.09 21.62 -4.04
C PHE A 138 -22.94 21.49 -2.78
N PHE A 139 -22.55 20.61 -1.84
CA PHE A 139 -23.26 20.42 -0.58
C PHE A 139 -23.27 21.69 0.28
N GLY A 140 -22.19 22.47 0.30
CA GLY A 140 -22.14 23.76 0.98
C GLY A 140 -23.16 24.75 0.43
N LYS A 141 -23.27 24.86 -0.91
CA LYS A 141 -24.26 25.73 -1.57
C LYS A 141 -25.69 25.26 -1.29
N LEU A 142 -25.95 23.96 -1.43
CA LEU A 142 -27.27 23.37 -1.20
C LEU A 142 -27.71 23.55 0.26
N ARG A 143 -26.82 23.27 1.23
CA ARG A 143 -27.06 23.49 2.66
C ARG A 143 -27.46 24.94 2.95
N LYS A 144 -26.78 25.91 2.34
CA LYS A 144 -27.10 27.35 2.51
C LYS A 144 -28.49 27.68 1.99
N GLN A 145 -28.87 27.19 0.81
CA GLN A 145 -30.20 27.42 0.25
C GLN A 145 -31.29 26.76 1.08
N LEU A 146 -31.11 25.50 1.49
CA LEU A 146 -32.06 24.80 2.35
C LEU A 146 -32.24 25.50 3.70
N LYS A 147 -31.14 25.99 4.33
CA LYS A 147 -31.20 26.76 5.58
C LYS A 147 -32.02 28.05 5.41
N ASN A 148 -31.91 28.73 4.26
CA ASN A 148 -32.71 29.93 3.98
C ASN A 148 -34.20 29.61 3.80
N ILE A 149 -34.52 28.54 3.07
CA ILE A 149 -35.90 28.08 2.88
C ILE A 149 -36.51 27.70 4.24
N PHE A 150 -35.81 26.91 5.04
CA PHE A 150 -36.22 26.54 6.39
C PHE A 150 -36.49 27.77 7.26
N LYS A 151 -35.56 28.74 7.29
CA LYS A 151 -35.75 29.99 8.02
C LYS A 151 -36.99 30.76 7.54
N ALA A 152 -37.26 30.84 6.25
CA ALA A 152 -38.45 31.53 5.74
C ALA A 152 -39.76 30.83 6.15
N MET A 153 -39.80 29.50 6.10
CA MET A 153 -40.97 28.71 6.50
C MET A 153 -41.23 28.77 8.02
N VAL A 154 -40.17 28.79 8.84
CA VAL A 154 -40.27 28.83 10.31
C VAL A 154 -40.45 30.26 10.83
N ALA A 155 -39.77 31.26 10.26
CA ALA A 155 -39.93 32.66 10.65
C ALA A 155 -41.32 33.21 10.32
N SER A 156 -42.04 32.61 9.35
CA SER A 156 -43.45 32.90 9.09
C SER A 156 -44.38 32.51 10.26
N LYS A 157 -43.91 31.76 11.27
CA LYS A 157 -44.69 31.36 12.46
C LYS A 157 -44.34 32.12 13.75
N GLY A 158 -43.48 33.15 13.71
CA GLY A 158 -43.25 34.05 14.84
C GLY A 158 -41.77 34.38 15.05
N ASN A 159 -41.51 35.60 15.51
CA ASN A 159 -40.20 36.19 15.78
C ASN A 159 -39.31 35.33 16.69
N ALA A 160 -38.58 34.35 16.14
CA ALA A 160 -37.49 33.68 16.82
C ALA A 160 -36.19 33.88 16.03
N ARG A 161 -35.23 34.60 16.64
CA ARG A 161 -33.86 34.69 16.14
C ARG A 161 -33.20 33.32 16.36
N VAL A 162 -33.20 32.49 15.32
CA VAL A 162 -32.54 31.17 15.39
C VAL A 162 -31.02 31.35 15.28
N GLU A 163 -30.33 31.18 16.40
CA GLU A 163 -28.87 31.09 16.45
C GLU A 163 -28.38 29.75 15.87
N GLU A 164 -27.11 29.69 15.43
CA GLU A 164 -26.58 28.54 14.70
C GLU A 164 -26.56 27.22 15.48
N GLY A 165 -26.61 27.28 16.82
CA GLY A 165 -26.72 26.11 17.69
C GLY A 165 -28.11 25.46 17.67
N GLU A 166 -29.18 26.27 17.71
CA GLU A 166 -30.57 25.77 17.78
C GLU A 166 -31.02 25.08 16.49
N THR A 167 -30.42 25.46 15.35
CA THR A 167 -30.77 24.84 14.06
C THR A 167 -30.25 23.40 13.92
N LEU A 168 -29.19 23.05 14.64
CA LEU A 168 -28.64 21.68 14.64
C LEU A 168 -29.45 20.76 15.56
N ASP A 169 -29.96 21.28 16.68
CA ASP A 169 -30.80 20.52 17.62
C ASP A 169 -32.18 20.21 17.05
N ALA A 170 -32.82 21.17 16.39
CA ALA A 170 -34.13 20.95 15.75
C ALA A 170 -34.07 19.91 14.61
N VAL A 171 -32.95 19.83 13.88
CA VAL A 171 -32.74 18.83 12.82
C VAL A 171 -32.47 17.45 13.41
N LYS A 172 -31.77 17.36 14.56
CA LYS A 172 -31.61 16.09 15.28
C LYS A 172 -32.95 15.57 15.80
N GLN A 173 -33.76 16.42 16.42
CA GLN A 173 -35.09 16.03 16.92
C GLN A 173 -36.00 15.52 15.80
N ALA A 174 -36.02 16.18 14.63
CA ALA A 174 -36.82 15.75 13.48
C ALA A 174 -36.34 14.43 12.83
N LEU A 175 -35.10 14.00 13.10
CA LEU A 175 -34.55 12.71 12.62
C LEU A 175 -34.73 11.58 13.64
N GLU A 176 -34.98 11.90 14.92
CA GLU A 176 -35.23 10.94 16.00
C GLU A 176 -36.72 10.57 16.15
N GLU A 177 -37.64 11.36 15.57
CA GLU A 177 -39.04 10.97 15.40
C GLU A 177 -39.14 9.82 14.36
N LYS A 178 -39.05 8.58 14.85
CA LYS A 178 -39.34 7.37 14.07
C LYS A 178 -40.76 7.45 13.48
N PRO A 179 -40.98 6.96 12.24
CA PRO A 179 -42.34 6.81 11.74
C PRO A 179 -43.07 5.79 12.62
N GLU A 180 -44.16 6.23 13.26
CA GLU A 180 -45.16 5.33 13.83
C GLU A 180 -45.57 4.34 12.74
N GLN A 181 -45.25 3.07 12.95
CA GLN A 181 -45.83 2.00 12.14
C GLN A 181 -47.33 2.00 12.42
N PRO A 182 -48.20 2.04 11.39
CA PRO A 182 -49.63 1.86 11.63
C PRO A 182 -49.86 0.43 12.14
N GLU A 183 -50.49 0.33 13.30
CA GLU A 183 -51.01 -0.91 13.86
C GLU A 183 -52.01 -1.56 12.88
N GLN A 184 -52.06 -2.89 12.97
CA GLN A 184 -52.67 -3.87 12.05
C GLN A 184 -54.14 -3.62 11.69
#